data_AF-A0A7C1C2V0-F1
#
_entry.id   AF-A0A7C1C2V0-F1
#
_cell.length_a   1.000
_cell.length_b   1.000
_cell.length_c   1.000
_cell.angle_alpha   90.00
_cell.angle_beta   90.00
_cell.angle_gamma   90.00
#
_symmetry.space_group_name_H-M   'P 1'
#
loop_
_entity.id
_entity.type
_entity.pdbx_description
1 polymer ?
#
loop_
_entity_poly.entity_id
_entity_poly.type
_entity_poly.pdbx_seq_one_letter_code
_entity_poly.pdbx_strand_id
1 'polypeptide(L)'
;MATTRRRSKKVWNNNLLIFLALIIVLALISMVMAYFMTDHTENNEKTKSPGNKSLVVVPIEGTWVSNYNGTMLTIKGQQITLELPSVDKPGIIKGKIAIGKNSVTFIYENGPCKSVEGHYQYSLNEKGELFFKLIGDNCPARREMMSASWFKL
;
A
#
# COMPACT_ATOMS: atom_id res chain seq x y z
N MET A 1 21.10 -81.57 20.44
CA MET A 1 21.15 -80.67 19.26
C MET A 1 20.14 -79.55 19.48
N ALA A 2 20.61 -78.33 19.74
CA ALA A 2 19.74 -77.14 19.87
C ALA A 2 20.14 -76.15 18.77
N THR A 3 19.24 -75.91 17.82
CA THR A 3 19.44 -74.95 16.72
C THR A 3 18.92 -73.57 17.14
N THR A 4 19.84 -72.66 17.46
CA THR A 4 19.53 -71.27 17.78
C THR A 4 19.25 -70.48 16.49
N ARG A 5 18.02 -70.03 16.30
CA ARG A 5 17.57 -69.23 15.13
C ARG A 5 17.99 -67.76 15.31
N ARG A 6 18.98 -67.29 14.55
CA ARG A 6 19.41 -65.87 14.54
C ARG A 6 18.34 -64.99 13.87
N ARG A 7 17.79 -64.02 14.60
CA ARG A 7 16.98 -62.91 14.05
C ARG A 7 17.91 -61.89 13.40
N SER A 8 17.83 -61.69 12.08
CA SER A 8 18.53 -60.59 11.41
C SER A 8 17.83 -59.27 11.72
N LYS A 9 18.51 -58.34 12.39
CA LYS A 9 18.06 -56.95 12.50
C LYS A 9 18.15 -56.31 11.11
N LYS A 10 17.01 -55.84 10.59
CA LYS A 10 16.89 -55.10 9.33
C LYS A 10 17.59 -53.75 9.51
N VAL A 11 18.80 -53.63 8.98
CA VAL A 11 19.54 -52.36 8.93
C VAL A 11 18.83 -51.49 7.89
N TRP A 12 18.06 -50.50 8.35
CA TRP A 12 17.46 -49.53 7.45
C TRP A 12 18.59 -48.63 6.95
N ASN A 13 18.74 -48.51 5.62
CA ASN A 13 19.81 -47.73 5.02
C ASN A 13 19.71 -46.28 5.51
N ASN A 14 20.73 -45.80 6.22
CA ASN A 14 20.82 -44.42 6.70
C ASN A 14 20.62 -43.40 5.58
N ASN A 15 20.99 -43.72 4.33
CA ASN A 15 20.73 -42.86 3.16
C ASN A 15 19.24 -42.59 2.91
N LEU A 16 18.35 -43.55 3.15
CA LEU A 16 16.91 -43.36 2.94
C LEU A 16 16.31 -42.49 4.04
N LEU A 17 16.78 -42.66 5.28
CA LEU A 17 16.43 -41.80 6.42
C LEU A 17 16.94 -40.37 6.23
N ILE A 18 18.17 -40.20 5.73
CA ILE A 18 18.75 -38.88 5.43
C ILE A 18 17.96 -38.20 4.31
N PHE A 19 17.60 -38.93 3.24
CA PHE A 19 16.80 -38.39 2.14
C PHE A 19 15.41 -37.94 2.61
N LEU A 20 14.74 -38.73 3.44
CA LEU A 20 13.46 -38.35 4.05
C LEU A 20 13.59 -37.12 4.96
N ALA A 21 14.64 -37.06 5.78
CA ALA A 21 14.91 -35.88 6.62
C ALA A 21 15.14 -34.63 5.77
N LEU A 22 15.84 -34.75 4.64
CA LEU A 22 16.10 -33.65 3.71
C LEU A 22 14.80 -33.10 3.09
N ILE A 23 13.87 -33.99 2.71
CA ILE A 23 12.55 -33.61 2.18
C ILE A 23 11.74 -32.86 3.25
N ILE A 24 11.76 -33.35 4.50
CA ILE A 24 11.02 -32.70 5.60
C ILE A 24 11.58 -31.30 5.86
N VAL A 25 12.91 -31.14 5.86
CA VAL A 25 13.55 -29.82 6.02
C VAL A 25 13.18 -28.88 4.86
N LEU A 26 13.21 -29.36 3.62
CA LEU A 26 12.76 -28.59 2.45
C LEU A 26 11.29 -28.15 2.56
N ALA A 27 10.42 -29.03 3.03
CA ALA A 27 9.01 -28.72 3.24
C ALA A 27 8.82 -27.61 4.29
N LEU A 28 9.55 -27.67 5.41
CA LEU A 28 9.50 -26.64 6.45
C LEU A 28 10.01 -25.28 5.94
N ILE A 29 11.10 -25.26 5.17
CA ILE A 29 11.62 -24.03 4.55
C ILE A 29 10.57 -23.44 3.59
N SER A 30 9.91 -24.28 2.78
CA SER A 30 8.87 -23.83 1.86
C SER A 30 7.66 -23.23 2.58
N MET A 31 7.28 -23.79 3.74
CA MET A 31 6.17 -23.29 4.56
C MET A 31 6.49 -21.93 5.18
N VAL A 32 7.73 -21.71 5.64
CA VAL A 32 8.18 -20.41 6.17
C VAL A 32 8.22 -19.36 5.05
N MET A 33 8.75 -19.71 3.88
CA MET A 33 8.75 -18.81 2.71
C MET A 33 7.33 -18.48 2.26
N ALA A 34 6.41 -19.45 2.25
CA ALA A 34 5.00 -19.21 1.97
C ALA A 34 4.38 -18.26 3.01
N TYR A 35 4.64 -18.45 4.30
CA TYR A 35 4.15 -17.56 5.35
C TYR A 35 4.61 -16.10 5.14
N PHE A 36 5.89 -15.90 4.82
CA PHE A 36 6.41 -14.57 4.47
C PHE A 36 5.86 -14.02 3.14
N MET A 37 5.60 -14.89 2.16
CA MET A 37 5.03 -14.49 0.86
C MET A 37 3.53 -14.16 0.97
N THR A 38 2.79 -14.82 1.85
CA THR A 38 1.35 -14.62 2.07
C THR A 38 1.05 -13.28 2.74
N ASP A 39 1.97 -12.71 3.54
CA ASP A 39 1.83 -11.34 4.07
C ASP A 39 1.97 -10.25 2.98
N HIS A 40 2.48 -10.60 1.80
CA HIS A 40 2.71 -9.68 0.68
C HIS A 40 1.84 -9.94 -0.57
N THR A 41 0.88 -10.86 -0.52
CA THR A 41 0.05 -11.21 -1.69
C THR A 41 -1.45 -11.20 -1.40
N GLU A 42 -1.99 -10.00 -1.16
CA GLU A 42 -3.35 -9.73 -1.60
C GLU A 42 -3.34 -9.47 -3.12
N ASN A 43 -3.91 -10.43 -3.83
CA ASN A 43 -4.60 -10.28 -5.12
C ASN A 43 -3.75 -9.93 -6.34
N ASN A 44 -3.14 -10.95 -6.95
CA ASN A 44 -2.95 -10.97 -8.40
C ASN A 44 -3.58 -12.23 -9.00
N GLU A 45 -4.89 -12.17 -9.21
CA GLU A 45 -5.57 -12.96 -10.23
C GLU A 45 -6.28 -11.99 -11.18
N LYS A 46 -5.60 -11.58 -12.24
CA LYS A 46 -6.20 -10.81 -13.34
C LYS A 46 -6.80 -11.78 -14.35
N THR A 47 -8.01 -12.24 -14.07
CA THR A 47 -8.91 -12.77 -15.10
C THR A 47 -9.62 -11.58 -15.74
N LYS A 48 -9.36 -11.34 -17.03
CA LYS A 48 -10.07 -10.36 -17.86
C LYS A 48 -11.56 -10.73 -17.94
N SER A 49 -12.44 -9.83 -17.49
CA SER A 49 -13.82 -9.71 -17.98
C SER A 49 -14.31 -8.27 -17.78
N PRO A 50 -15.00 -7.66 -18.76
CA PRO A 50 -15.35 -6.25 -18.73
C PRO A 50 -16.63 -6.02 -17.92
N GLY A 51 -16.66 -4.92 -17.17
CA GLY A 51 -17.92 -4.34 -16.69
C GLY A 51 -18.37 -4.80 -15.30
N ASN A 52 -17.64 -4.40 -14.27
CA ASN A 52 -18.29 -3.88 -13.07
C ASN A 52 -17.35 -2.86 -12.42
N LYS A 53 -17.75 -1.59 -12.36
CA LYS A 53 -17.03 -0.58 -11.58
C LYS A 53 -17.25 -0.94 -10.11
N SER A 54 -16.46 -1.88 -9.61
CA SER A 54 -16.25 -2.01 -8.18
C SER A 54 -15.72 -0.66 -7.73
N LEU A 55 -16.58 0.09 -7.06
CA LEU A 55 -16.29 1.40 -6.51
C LEU A 55 -15.33 1.11 -5.37
N VAL A 56 -14.04 1.03 -5.68
CA VAL A 56 -12.98 0.91 -4.69
C VAL A 56 -13.13 2.15 -3.82
N VAL A 57 -13.75 1.99 -2.67
CA VAL A 57 -13.93 3.07 -1.70
C VAL A 57 -12.54 3.46 -1.25
N VAL A 58 -12.10 4.62 -1.70
CA VAL A 58 -10.81 5.17 -1.34
C VAL A 58 -10.91 5.68 0.09
N PRO A 59 -10.04 5.24 1.03
CA PRO A 59 -10.19 5.56 2.46
C PRO A 59 -10.15 7.06 2.77
N ILE A 60 -9.52 7.85 1.90
CA ILE A 60 -9.33 9.30 2.05
C ILE A 60 -10.24 10.13 1.13
N GLU A 61 -11.25 9.52 0.50
CA GLU A 61 -12.25 10.28 -0.24
C GLU A 61 -13.03 11.25 0.65
N GLY A 62 -13.33 12.42 0.10
CA GLY A 62 -14.03 13.49 0.80
C GLY A 62 -13.38 14.85 0.59
N THR A 63 -13.90 15.84 1.32
CA THR A 63 -13.35 17.19 1.37
C THR A 63 -12.61 17.37 2.69
N TRP A 64 -11.40 17.90 2.60
CA TRP A 64 -10.45 18.05 3.68
C TRP A 64 -9.98 19.49 3.74
N VAL A 65 -9.88 20.08 4.93
CA VAL A 65 -9.46 21.47 5.10
C VAL A 65 -8.07 21.50 5.72
N SER A 66 -7.15 22.22 5.09
CA SER A 66 -5.79 22.40 5.58
C SER A 66 -5.76 23.28 6.83
N ASN A 67 -5.11 22.79 7.89
CA ASN A 67 -4.80 23.60 9.07
C ASN A 67 -3.66 24.61 8.85
N TYR A 68 -3.03 24.62 7.67
CA TYR A 68 -1.95 25.57 7.35
C TYR A 68 -2.49 26.90 6.85
N ASN A 69 -3.41 26.87 5.89
CA ASN A 69 -3.91 28.08 5.24
C ASN A 69 -5.40 28.05 4.90
N GLY A 70 -6.16 27.04 5.36
CA GLY A 70 -7.59 26.91 5.07
C GLY A 70 -7.92 26.39 3.66
N THR A 71 -6.93 25.97 2.87
CA THR A 71 -7.18 25.37 1.55
C THR A 71 -8.03 24.11 1.68
N MET A 72 -9.05 23.98 0.83
CA MET A 72 -9.90 22.79 0.80
C MET A 72 -9.42 21.82 -0.29
N LEU A 73 -9.05 20.61 0.09
CA LEU A 73 -8.71 19.50 -0.78
C LEU A 73 -9.91 18.56 -0.91
N THR A 74 -10.52 18.51 -2.08
CA THR A 74 -11.55 17.52 -2.41
C THR A 74 -10.94 16.37 -3.20
N ILE A 75 -11.10 15.15 -2.70
CA ILE A 75 -10.66 13.90 -3.32
C ILE A 75 -11.90 13.13 -3.76
N LYS A 76 -12.01 12.84 -5.06
CA LYS A 76 -13.11 12.06 -5.65
C LYS A 76 -12.56 11.09 -6.70
N GLY A 77 -12.47 9.81 -6.34
CA GLY A 77 -11.79 8.81 -7.13
C GLY A 77 -10.33 9.18 -7.38
N GLN A 78 -9.94 9.29 -8.65
CA GLN A 78 -8.59 9.66 -9.07
C GLN A 78 -8.43 11.15 -9.37
N GLN A 79 -9.42 11.97 -8.99
CA GLN A 79 -9.42 13.40 -9.24
C GLN A 79 -9.33 14.17 -7.93
N ILE A 80 -8.60 15.29 -7.98
CA ILE A 80 -8.50 16.24 -6.88
C ILE A 80 -8.85 17.65 -7.31
N THR A 81 -9.35 18.43 -6.36
CA THR A 81 -9.52 19.88 -6.50
C THR A 81 -9.08 20.54 -5.20
N LEU A 82 -8.25 21.58 -5.33
CA LEU A 82 -7.79 22.43 -4.26
C LEU A 82 -8.39 23.81 -4.44
N GLU A 83 -9.17 24.24 -3.45
CA GLU A 83 -9.77 25.56 -3.39
C GLU A 83 -8.98 26.41 -2.40
N LEU A 84 -8.19 27.34 -2.94
CA LEU A 84 -7.36 28.27 -2.19
C LEU A 84 -8.26 29.41 -1.67
N PRO A 85 -8.26 29.69 -0.36
CA PRO A 85 -9.01 30.81 0.19
C PRO A 85 -8.43 32.13 -0.34
N SER A 86 -9.28 32.97 -0.90
CA SER A 86 -8.92 34.28 -1.43
C SER A 86 -10.14 35.19 -1.38
N VAL A 87 -9.91 36.46 -1.01
CA VAL A 87 -10.95 37.48 -0.86
C VAL A 87 -11.46 37.98 -2.22
N ASP A 88 -10.57 38.08 -3.21
CA ASP A 88 -10.90 38.66 -4.51
C ASP A 88 -11.44 37.63 -5.51
N LYS A 89 -10.76 36.48 -5.64
CA LYS A 89 -11.17 35.35 -6.48
C LYS A 89 -10.63 34.04 -5.92
N PRO A 90 -11.47 33.02 -5.70
CA PRO A 90 -11.01 31.71 -5.24
C PRO A 90 -10.08 31.08 -6.28
N GLY A 91 -8.87 30.71 -5.84
CA GLY A 91 -7.92 30.01 -6.70
C GLY A 91 -8.28 28.53 -6.74
N ILE A 92 -8.52 27.97 -7.93
CA ILE A 92 -8.85 26.55 -8.08
C ILE A 92 -7.70 25.82 -8.79
N ILE A 93 -7.10 24.86 -8.11
CA ILE A 93 -6.13 23.93 -8.69
C ILE A 93 -6.79 22.56 -8.85
N LYS A 94 -6.81 22.04 -10.07
CA LYS A 94 -7.28 20.70 -10.40
C LYS A 94 -6.10 19.78 -10.61
N GLY A 95 -6.32 18.49 -10.37
CA GLY A 95 -5.26 17.51 -10.52
C GLY A 95 -5.79 16.09 -10.48
N LYS A 96 -4.86 15.15 -10.68
CA LYS A 96 -5.07 13.73 -10.50
C LYS A 96 -4.39 13.26 -9.24
N ILE A 97 -4.94 12.20 -8.66
CA ILE A 97 -4.35 11.48 -7.55
C ILE A 97 -4.29 9.99 -7.85
N ALA A 98 -3.14 9.38 -7.63
CA ALA A 98 -2.97 7.94 -7.59
C ALA A 98 -2.84 7.51 -6.12
N ILE A 99 -3.69 6.60 -5.68
CA ILE A 99 -3.79 6.18 -4.28
C ILE A 99 -3.42 4.71 -4.20
N GLY A 100 -2.31 4.42 -3.51
CA GLY A 100 -1.86 3.08 -3.17
C GLY A 100 -2.27 2.68 -1.75
N LYS A 101 -1.74 1.55 -1.25
CA LYS A 101 -2.06 1.04 0.10
C LYS A 101 -1.72 2.02 1.23
N ASN A 102 -0.60 2.75 1.13
CA ASN A 102 -0.18 3.72 2.14
C ASN A 102 0.32 5.05 1.57
N SER A 103 0.27 5.20 0.24
CA SER A 103 0.89 6.32 -0.45
C SER A 103 -0.09 6.98 -1.41
N VAL A 104 0.13 8.27 -1.63
CA VAL A 104 -0.56 9.06 -2.63
C VAL A 104 0.46 9.77 -3.51
N THR A 105 0.11 9.89 -4.79
CA THR A 105 0.85 10.71 -5.74
C THR A 105 -0.09 11.77 -6.30
N PHE A 106 0.28 13.03 -6.13
CA PHE A 106 -0.46 14.18 -6.66
C PHE A 106 0.18 14.69 -7.94
N ILE A 107 -0.66 14.96 -8.95
CA ILE A 107 -0.24 15.57 -10.21
C ILE A 107 -1.23 16.68 -10.56
N TYR A 108 -0.79 17.93 -10.51
CA TYR A 108 -1.67 19.06 -10.82
C TYR A 108 -1.76 19.30 -12.33
N GLU A 109 -2.97 19.61 -12.81
CA GLU A 109 -3.26 19.94 -14.20
C GLU A 109 -3.05 21.43 -14.50
N ASN A 110 -3.15 22.29 -13.47
CA ASN A 110 -2.95 23.73 -13.55
C ASN A 110 -2.28 24.29 -12.28
N GLY A 111 -1.95 25.58 -12.31
CA GLY A 111 -1.39 26.29 -11.16
C GLY A 111 0.10 26.01 -10.91
N PRO A 112 0.62 26.43 -9.74
CA PRO A 112 1.98 26.08 -9.32
C PRO A 112 2.11 24.56 -9.21
N CYS A 113 3.28 24.00 -9.52
CA CYS A 113 3.54 22.54 -9.53
C CYS A 113 2.83 21.75 -10.65
N LYS A 114 2.31 22.41 -11.70
CA LYS A 114 1.71 21.73 -12.85
C LYS A 114 2.64 20.66 -13.42
N SER A 115 2.09 19.46 -13.63
CA SER A 115 2.79 18.30 -14.20
C SER A 115 4.01 17.80 -13.41
N VAL A 116 4.24 18.30 -12.20
CA VAL A 116 5.27 17.78 -11.29
C VAL A 116 4.61 16.78 -10.35
N GLU A 117 5.18 15.59 -10.22
CA GLU A 117 4.68 14.58 -9.27
C GLU A 117 5.09 14.92 -7.83
N GLY A 118 4.17 14.70 -6.89
CA GLY A 118 4.42 14.82 -5.47
C GLY A 118 3.97 13.55 -4.76
N HIS A 119 4.91 12.84 -4.16
CA HIS A 119 4.70 11.54 -3.51
C HIS A 119 4.71 11.70 -1.99
N TYR A 120 3.68 11.14 -1.37
CA TYR A 120 3.46 11.22 0.07
C TYR A 120 2.97 9.89 0.61
N GLN A 121 3.34 9.58 1.85
CA GLN A 121 2.67 8.57 2.64
C GLN A 121 1.47 9.24 3.33
N TYR A 122 0.31 8.59 3.37
CA TYR A 122 -0.86 9.14 4.05
C TYR A 122 -1.22 8.32 5.30
N SER A 123 -1.76 9.00 6.31
CA SER A 123 -2.29 8.35 7.52
C SER A 123 -3.42 9.18 8.12
N LEU A 124 -4.32 8.52 8.85
CA LEU A 124 -5.34 9.17 9.68
C LEU A 124 -4.92 9.05 11.15
N ASN A 125 -5.07 10.12 11.93
CA ASN A 125 -4.91 10.04 13.39
C ASN A 125 -6.20 9.58 14.08
N GLU A 126 -6.16 9.42 15.40
CA GLU A 126 -7.32 9.01 16.23
C GLU A 126 -8.50 10.00 16.15
N LYS A 127 -8.24 11.25 15.78
CA LYS A 127 -9.27 12.30 15.59
C LYS A 127 -9.83 12.32 14.17
N GLY A 128 -9.37 11.43 13.29
CA GLY A 128 -9.78 11.38 11.89
C GLY A 128 -9.15 12.45 11.01
N GLU A 129 -8.10 13.14 11.47
CA GLU A 129 -7.34 14.09 10.65
C GLU A 129 -6.37 13.35 9.73
N LEU A 130 -6.29 13.81 8.49
CA LEU A 130 -5.43 13.28 7.45
C LEU A 130 -4.08 13.99 7.46
N PHE A 131 -3.01 13.20 7.37
CA PHE A 131 -1.63 13.67 7.29
C PHE A 131 -0.97 13.12 6.04
N PHE A 132 -0.21 13.96 5.37
CA PHE A 132 0.66 13.56 4.28
C PHE A 132 2.12 13.72 4.69
N LYS A 133 2.80 12.61 4.93
CA LYS A 133 4.24 12.59 5.19
C LYS A 133 4.99 12.56 3.85
N LEU A 134 5.89 13.50 3.65
CA LEU A 134 6.67 13.61 2.43
C LEU A 134 7.50 12.35 2.14
N ILE A 135 7.40 11.82 0.92
CA ILE A 135 8.34 10.86 0.35
C ILE A 135 9.27 11.58 -0.64
N GLY A 136 8.69 12.38 -1.53
CA GLY A 136 9.45 13.19 -2.49
C GLY A 136 8.54 14.13 -3.28
N ASP A 137 8.89 15.42 -3.31
CA ASP A 137 8.15 16.43 -4.06
C ASP A 137 9.09 17.58 -4.43
N ASN A 138 9.30 17.77 -5.74
CA ASN A 138 10.17 18.82 -6.26
C ASN A 138 9.48 20.18 -6.34
N CYS A 139 8.25 20.31 -5.85
CA CYS A 139 7.55 21.59 -5.75
C CYS A 139 7.47 22.07 -4.29
N PRO A 140 8.26 23.09 -3.90
CA PRO A 140 8.29 23.58 -2.51
C PRO A 140 6.93 24.04 -1.99
N ALA A 141 6.17 24.78 -2.82
CA ALA A 141 4.86 25.31 -2.42
C ALA A 141 3.84 24.21 -2.09
N ARG A 142 3.82 23.11 -2.87
CA ARG A 142 2.95 21.97 -2.57
C ARG A 142 3.43 21.20 -1.34
N ARG A 143 4.75 21.01 -1.21
CA ARG A 143 5.37 20.34 -0.06
C ARG A 143 4.98 20.99 1.27
N GLU A 144 5.08 22.32 1.35
CA GLU A 144 4.73 23.05 2.57
C GLU A 144 3.26 22.90 2.92
N MET A 145 2.36 23.11 1.94
CA MET A 145 0.92 22.99 2.15
C MET A 145 0.49 21.56 2.52
N MET A 146 1.01 20.54 1.84
CA MET A 146 0.63 19.14 2.05
C MET A 146 1.14 18.58 3.39
N SER A 147 2.24 19.12 3.92
CA SER A 147 2.79 18.69 5.21
C SER A 147 1.94 19.08 6.42
N ALA A 148 0.90 19.89 6.22
CA ALA A 148 -0.07 20.22 7.25
C ALA A 148 -0.96 19.03 7.61
N SER A 149 -1.64 19.11 8.76
CA SER A 149 -2.79 18.24 9.04
C SER A 149 -4.03 18.77 8.32
N TRP A 150 -4.93 17.85 7.99
CA TRP A 150 -6.16 18.14 7.26
C TRP A 150 -7.35 17.55 8.01
N PHE A 151 -8.32 18.37 8.39
CA PHE A 151 -9.53 17.87 9.03
C PHE A 151 -10.64 17.64 8.00
N LYS A 152 -11.50 16.67 8.26
CA LYS A 152 -12.60 16.35 7.37
C LYS A 152 -13.73 17.36 7.50
N LEU A 153 -14.28 17.79 6.37
CA LEU A 153 -15.46 18.67 6.28
C LEU A 153 -16.76 17.83 6.30
#